data_AF-A0A3D5ITW2-F1
#
_entry.id   AF-A0A3D5ITW2-F1
#
_cell.length_a   1.000
_cell.length_b   1.000
_cell.length_c   1.000
_cell.angle_alpha   90.00
_cell.angle_beta   90.00
_cell.angle_gamma   90.00
#
_symmetry.space_group_name_H-M   'P 1'
#
loop_
_entity.id
_entity.type
_entity.pdbx_description
1 polymer ?
#
loop_
_entity_poly.entity_id
_entity_poly.type
_entity_poly.pdbx_seq_one_letter_code
_entity_poly.pdbx_strand_id
1 'polypeptide(L)'
;QFGPKVNSMEIIPGKFYTASYIAKNNTDETVIGQAIPSVAPTDAALYFKKLECFCFNRQVFKPHEEVEMTLRFVVEPEMDERIKDISLSYNFFKLES
;
A
#
# COMPACT_ATOMS: atom_id res chain seq x y z
N GLN A 1 -8.99 10.62 -5.06
CA GLN A 1 -7.60 10.48 -5.54
C GLN A 1 -6.87 9.49 -4.66
N PHE A 2 -6.00 8.65 -5.22
CA PHE A 2 -5.16 7.75 -4.44
C PHE A 2 -3.82 7.56 -5.14
N GLY A 3 -2.71 7.59 -4.40
CA GLY A 3 -1.37 7.37 -4.96
C GLY A 3 -0.25 7.34 -3.93
N PRO A 4 0.93 6.84 -4.28
CA PRO A 4 2.08 6.81 -3.38
C PRO A 4 2.66 8.20 -3.16
N LYS A 5 3.22 8.47 -1.97
CA LYS A 5 4.05 9.67 -1.73
C LYS A 5 5.38 9.60 -2.45
N VAL A 6 5.92 8.38 -2.61
CA VAL A 6 7.18 8.10 -3.31
C VAL A 6 6.99 6.88 -4.19
N ASN A 7 7.36 6.98 -5.48
CA ASN A 7 7.11 5.93 -6.47
C ASN A 7 8.10 4.75 -6.39
N SER A 8 9.31 4.98 -5.88
CA SER A 8 10.35 3.95 -5.75
C SER A 8 11.26 4.24 -4.57
N MET A 9 11.82 3.19 -3.98
CA MET A 9 12.80 3.29 -2.90
C MET A 9 13.78 2.13 -2.96
N GLU A 10 15.03 2.39 -2.61
CA GLU A 10 16.02 1.32 -2.44
C GLU A 10 15.85 0.66 -1.07
N ILE A 11 15.91 -0.66 -1.05
CA ILE A 11 15.75 -1.46 0.17
C ILE A 11 16.87 -2.48 0.30
N ILE A 12 17.09 -2.93 1.54
CA ILE A 12 17.98 -4.02 1.90
C ILE A 12 17.11 -5.08 2.57
N PRO A 13 17.01 -6.31 2.02
CA PRO A 13 16.28 -7.39 2.65
C PRO A 13 16.68 -7.60 4.12
N GLY A 14 15.70 -7.92 4.97
CA GLY A 14 15.84 -8.02 6.42
C GLY A 14 15.69 -6.70 7.18
N LYS A 15 15.62 -5.54 6.50
CA LYS A 15 15.35 -4.25 7.15
C LYS A 15 13.87 -3.85 7.03
N PHE A 16 13.41 -3.10 8.02
CA PHE A 16 12.06 -2.55 8.06
C PHE A 16 11.99 -1.24 7.27
N TYR A 17 10.96 -1.12 6.45
CA TYR A 17 10.66 0.06 5.66
C TYR A 17 9.21 0.50 5.84
N THR A 18 8.93 1.75 5.53
CA THR A 18 7.58 2.31 5.52
C THR A 18 7.32 2.94 4.17
N ALA A 19 6.23 2.55 3.52
CA ALA A 19 5.69 3.20 2.35
C ALA A 19 4.43 3.99 2.73
N SER A 20 4.29 5.20 2.21
CA SER A 20 3.12 6.05 2.46
C SER A 20 2.35 6.29 1.17
N TYR A 21 1.02 6.23 1.27
CA TYR A 21 0.08 6.57 0.20
C TYR A 21 -0.84 7.69 0.69
N ILE A 22 -1.24 8.57 -0.22
CA ILE A 22 -2.25 9.59 0.06
C ILE A 22 -3.57 9.14 -0.57
N ALA A 23 -4.61 9.10 0.26
CA ALA A 23 -5.99 8.89 -0.15
C ALA A 23 -6.78 10.16 0.14
N LYS A 24 -7.42 10.72 -0.88
CA LYS A 24 -8.24 11.92 -0.75
C LYS A 24 -9.62 11.73 -1.36
N ASN A 25 -10.64 12.04 -0.59
CA ASN A 25 -11.99 12.22 -1.12
C ASN A 25 -12.07 13.57 -1.85
N ASN A 26 -12.43 13.56 -3.13
CA ASN A 26 -12.58 14.79 -3.91
C ASN A 26 -14.04 15.19 -4.12
N THR A 27 -14.98 14.49 -3.49
CA THR A 27 -16.42 14.77 -3.61
C THR A 27 -16.92 15.56 -2.40
N ASP A 28 -18.13 16.09 -2.53
CA ASP A 28 -18.86 16.76 -1.45
C ASP A 28 -19.66 15.79 -0.57
N GLU A 29 -19.48 14.48 -0.77
CA GLU A 29 -20.21 13.42 -0.08
C GLU A 29 -19.27 12.54 0.73
N THR A 30 -19.77 11.89 1.77
CA THR A 30 -19.02 10.85 2.48
C THR A 30 -18.81 9.65 1.57
N VAL A 31 -17.56 9.17 1.46
CA VAL A 31 -17.18 8.02 0.64
C VAL A 31 -16.63 6.92 1.53
N ILE A 32 -17.07 5.69 1.31
CA ILE A 32 -16.43 4.50 1.90
C ILE A 32 -15.49 3.91 0.86
N GLY A 33 -14.21 3.83 1.19
CA GLY A 33 -13.17 3.32 0.32
C GLY A 33 -12.46 2.11 0.91
N GLN A 34 -11.96 1.23 0.04
CA GLN A 34 -11.08 0.14 0.42
C GLN A 34 -9.92 0.05 -0.57
N ALA A 35 -8.69 0.00 -0.05
CA ALA A 35 -7.49 -0.19 -0.84
C ALA A 35 -7.06 -1.65 -0.75
N ILE A 36 -6.99 -2.36 -1.89
CA ILE A 36 -6.58 -3.77 -1.97
C ILE A 36 -5.14 -3.84 -2.50
N PRO A 37 -4.20 -4.48 -1.79
CA PRO A 37 -2.79 -4.50 -2.16
C PRO A 37 -2.49 -5.66 -3.11
N SER A 38 -1.52 -5.47 -3.99
CA SER A 38 -0.94 -6.49 -4.84
C SER A 38 0.59 -6.35 -4.84
N VAL A 39 1.30 -7.47 -4.81
CA VAL A 39 2.77 -7.51 -4.85
C VAL A 39 3.19 -8.36 -6.04
N ALA A 40 4.11 -7.83 -6.84
CA ALA A 40 4.70 -8.51 -7.99
C ALA A 40 6.24 -8.37 -7.98
N PRO A 41 6.99 -9.35 -8.52
CA PRO A 41 6.52 -10.64 -9.03
C PRO A 41 5.99 -11.56 -7.93
N THR A 42 5.22 -12.60 -8.29
CA THR A 42 4.61 -13.54 -7.32
C THR A 42 5.65 -14.17 -6.42
N ASP A 43 6.82 -14.51 -6.96
CA ASP A 43 7.91 -15.11 -6.19
C ASP A 43 8.42 -14.16 -5.10
N ALA A 44 8.45 -12.85 -5.36
CA ALA A 44 8.79 -11.84 -4.37
C ALA A 44 7.70 -11.65 -3.31
N ALA A 45 6.42 -11.84 -3.70
CA ALA A 45 5.29 -11.67 -2.81
C ALA A 45 5.31 -12.65 -1.62
N LEU A 46 5.93 -13.82 -1.77
CA LEU A 46 6.12 -14.81 -0.70
C LEU A 46 7.00 -14.26 0.44
N TYR A 47 8.01 -13.45 0.09
CA TYR A 47 9.00 -12.88 1.00
C TYR A 47 8.64 -11.48 1.50
N PHE A 48 7.66 -10.82 0.87
CA PHE A 48 7.20 -9.49 1.27
C PHE A 48 6.21 -9.57 2.44
N LYS A 49 6.67 -9.27 3.66
CA LYS A 49 5.81 -9.27 4.86
C LYS A 49 5.29 -7.87 5.18
N LYS A 50 3.96 -7.75 5.17
CA LYS A 50 3.22 -6.58 5.62
C LYS A 50 3.02 -6.69 7.13
N LEU A 51 3.54 -5.75 7.90
CA LEU A 51 3.57 -5.82 9.37
C LEU A 51 2.41 -5.03 9.99
N GLU A 52 2.17 -3.83 9.49
CA GLU A 52 1.08 -2.96 9.94
C GLU A 52 0.33 -2.48 8.72
N CYS A 53 -0.90 -2.96 8.58
CA CYS A 53 -1.72 -2.76 7.40
C CYS A 53 -3.00 -2.01 7.79
N PHE A 54 -3.08 -0.72 7.51
CA PHE A 54 -4.38 -0.01 7.43
C PHE A 54 -5.28 -0.56 6.29
N CYS A 55 -4.70 -1.38 5.41
CA CYS A 55 -5.24 -1.83 4.14
C CYS A 55 -6.55 -2.63 4.21
N PHE A 56 -6.84 -3.30 5.33
CA PHE A 56 -7.96 -4.25 5.36
C PHE A 56 -9.28 -3.66 5.85
N ASN A 57 -9.26 -2.42 6.35
CA ASN A 57 -10.47 -1.81 6.90
C ASN A 57 -11.11 -0.86 5.88
N ARG A 58 -12.44 -0.94 5.79
CA ARG A 58 -13.24 0.05 5.07
C ARG A 58 -12.99 1.40 5.73
N GLN A 59 -12.49 2.37 4.97
CA GLN A 59 -12.28 3.71 5.48
C GLN A 59 -13.38 4.64 5.03
N VAL A 60 -13.95 5.34 6.01
CA VAL A 60 -14.91 6.41 5.78
C VAL A 60 -14.11 7.68 5.58
N PHE A 61 -14.32 8.34 4.45
CA PHE A 61 -13.75 9.64 4.13
C PHE A 61 -14.87 10.67 4.09
N LYS A 62 -14.78 11.71 4.93
CA LYS A 62 -15.63 12.89 4.85
C LYS A 62 -15.39 13.64 3.54
N PRO A 63 -16.29 14.57 3.15
CA PRO A 63 -16.07 15.46 2.03
C PRO A 63 -14.70 16.13 2.12
N HIS A 64 -13.92 16.08 1.03
CA HIS A 64 -12.58 16.67 0.93
C HIS A 64 -11.52 16.15 1.92
N GLU A 65 -11.80 15.08 2.68
CA GLU A 65 -10.86 14.51 3.64
C GLU A 65 -9.68 13.83 2.94
N GLU A 66 -8.49 14.09 3.46
CA GLU A 66 -7.24 13.48 3.04
C GLU A 66 -6.66 12.66 4.20
N VAL A 67 -6.23 11.44 3.89
CA VAL A 67 -5.64 10.51 4.85
C VAL A 67 -4.33 9.98 4.28
N GLU A 68 -3.28 10.01 5.11
CA GLU A 68 -2.03 9.33 4.83
C GLU A 68 -2.13 7.87 5.31
N MET A 69 -2.05 6.94 4.36
CA MET A 69 -2.09 5.51 4.59
C MET A 69 -0.67 4.96 4.58
N THR A 70 -0.16 4.57 5.75
CA THR A 70 1.19 4.02 5.90
C THR A 70 1.16 2.49 5.92
N LEU A 71 2.13 1.88 5.25
CA LEU A 71 2.39 0.45 5.27
C LEU A 71 3.80 0.22 5.78
N ARG A 72 3.92 -0.48 6.90
CA ARG A 72 5.21 -0.97 7.37
C ARG A 72 5.45 -2.38 6.84
N PHE A 73 6.62 -2.62 6.26
CA PHE A 73 6.96 -3.90 5.64
C PHE A 73 8.42 -4.29 5.84
N VAL A 74 8.71 -5.56 5.58
CA VAL A 74 10.05 -6.13 5.46
C VAL A 74 10.05 -7.12 4.29
N VAL A 75 11.17 -7.20 3.58
CA VAL A 75 11.42 -8.25 2.59
C VAL A 75 12.37 -9.26 3.23
N GLU A 76 11.98 -10.52 3.30
CA GLU A 76 12.78 -11.58 3.89
C GLU A 76 14.11 -11.78 3.13
N PRO A 77 15.26 -11.92 3.83
CA PRO A 77 16.57 -12.07 3.20
C PRO A 77 16.75 -13.37 2.41
N GLU A 78 15.87 -14.36 2.62
CA GLU A 78 15.84 -15.62 1.87
C GLU A 78 15.30 -15.46 0.43
N MET A 79 14.85 -14.26 0.04
CA MET A 79 14.42 -13.97 -1.32
C MET A 79 15.57 -14.15 -2.32
N ASP A 80 15.28 -14.75 -3.46
CA ASP A 80 16.25 -14.96 -4.53
C ASP A 80 16.88 -13.63 -5.00
N GLU A 81 18.22 -13.54 -4.98
CA GLU A 81 18.98 -12.36 -5.36
C GLU A 81 18.77 -11.92 -6.82
N ARG A 82 18.23 -12.79 -7.68
CA ARG A 82 17.86 -12.46 -9.06
C ARG A 82 16.68 -11.49 -9.13
N ILE A 83 15.84 -11.43 -8.10
CA ILE A 83 14.74 -10.46 -8.02
C ILE A 83 15.33 -9.11 -7.62
N LYS A 84 15.40 -8.19 -8.57
CA LYS A 84 15.93 -6.82 -8.34
C LYS A 84 14.85 -5.79 -8.02
N ASP A 85 13.63 -6.04 -8.47
CA ASP A 85 12.52 -5.10 -8.36
C ASP A 85 11.29 -5.79 -7.77
N ILE A 86 10.62 -5.08 -6.86
CA ILE A 86 9.35 -5.49 -6.27
C ILE A 86 8.36 -4.35 -6.46
N SER A 87 7.25 -4.63 -7.12
CA SER A 87 6.16 -3.68 -7.30
C SER A 87 5.09 -3.91 -6.24
N LEU A 88 4.86 -2.90 -5.41
CA LEU A 88 3.72 -2.83 -4.50
C LEU A 88 2.67 -1.90 -5.12
N SER A 89 1.56 -2.49 -5.55
CA SER A 89 0.44 -1.78 -6.15
C SER A 89 -0.79 -1.86 -5.26
N TYR A 90 -1.65 -0.84 -5.36
CA TYR A 90 -2.91 -0.79 -4.63
C TYR A 90 -4.02 -0.43 -5.60
N ASN A 91 -5.08 -1.23 -5.61
CA ASN A 91 -6.32 -0.89 -6.28
C ASN A 91 -7.28 -0.31 -5.26
N PHE A 92 -7.71 0.93 -5.47
CA PHE A 92 -8.65 1.59 -4.59
C PHE A 92 -10.07 1.44 -5.15
N PHE A 93 -10.97 0.90 -4.33
CA PHE A 93 -12.38 0.73 -4.66
C PHE A 93 -13.22 1.66 -3.82
N LYS A 94 -14.10 2.43 -4.47
CA LYS A 94 -15.26 3.03 -3.80
C LYS A 94 -16.24 1.90 -3.54
N LEU A 95 -16.61 1.71 -2.28
CA LEU A 95 -17.66 0.78 -1.90
C LEU A 95 -19.01 1.50 -2.01
N GLU A 96 -19.98 0.85 -2.63
CA GLU A 96 -21.36 1.31 -2.55
C GLU A 96 -21.92 0.98 -1.18
N SER A 97 -22.69 1.95 -0.64
CA SER A 97 -23.35 1.87 0.66
C SER A 97 -24.49 0.86 0.64
#